data_AF-I3XW82-F1
#
_entry.id   AF-I3XW82-F1
#
_cell.length_a   1.000
_cell.length_b   1.000
_cell.length_c   1.000
_cell.angle_alpha   90.00
_cell.angle_beta   90.00
_cell.angle_gamma   90.00
#
_symmetry.space_group_name_H-M   'P 1'
#
loop_
_entity.id
_entity.type
_entity.pdbx_description
1 polymer ?
#
loop_
_entity_poly.entity_id
_entity_poly.type
_entity_poly.pdbx_seq_one_letter_code
_entity_poly.pdbx_strand_id
1 'polypeptide(L)'
;MSEKPKYGKLIEGADNLSLGVSMVVAILMGIGLGWLMRDWFGYEWLFWLGVFWGVGGAILNIYKAYKKNVQSFDELKEDVRYKKYQKQTKNDETNRP
;
A
#
# COMPACT_ATOMS: atom_id res chain seq x y z
N MET A 1 29.69 12.96 0.40
CA MET A 1 29.03 11.80 -0.23
C MET A 1 27.78 11.49 0.59
N SER A 2 26.58 11.88 0.15
CA SER A 2 25.34 11.64 0.91
C SER A 2 25.01 10.15 0.90
N GLU A 3 25.12 9.47 2.05
CA GLU A 3 24.68 8.09 2.24
C GLU A 3 23.23 7.95 1.76
N LYS A 4 23.01 7.17 0.69
CA LYS A 4 21.67 6.72 0.31
C LYS A 4 21.11 5.94 1.50
N PRO A 5 19.93 6.26 2.03
CA PRO A 5 19.41 5.57 3.20
C PRO A 5 19.14 4.11 2.83
N LYS A 6 20.00 3.18 3.30
CA LYS A 6 19.86 1.73 3.10
C LYS A 6 18.51 1.20 3.60
N TYR A 7 17.92 1.88 4.57
CA TYR A 7 16.63 1.53 5.18
C TYR A 7 15.42 1.82 4.27
N GLY A 8 15.52 2.74 3.31
CA GLY A 8 14.38 3.11 2.46
C GLY A 8 13.89 1.94 1.59
N LYS A 9 14.83 1.15 1.03
CA LYS A 9 14.50 -0.02 0.22
C LYS A 9 13.87 -1.16 1.03
N LEU A 10 14.22 -1.29 2.30
CA LEU A 10 13.68 -2.32 3.19
C LEU A 10 12.25 -1.98 3.59
N ILE A 11 11.98 -0.72 3.91
CA ILE A 11 10.64 -0.22 4.27
C ILE A 11 9.70 -0.35 3.06
N GLU A 12 10.15 0.07 1.88
CA GLU A 12 9.37 -0.05 0.65
C GLU A 12 9.09 -1.51 0.27
N GLY A 13 10.04 -2.42 0.51
CA GLY A 13 9.82 -3.85 0.34
C GLY A 13 8.80 -4.44 1.31
N ALA A 14 8.82 -4.00 2.58
CA ALA A 14 7.89 -4.46 3.60
C ALA A 14 6.44 -4.00 3.33
N ASP A 15 6.25 -2.75 2.90
CA ASP A 15 4.93 -2.21 2.56
C ASP A 15 4.28 -2.96 1.38
N ASN A 16 5.07 -3.25 0.34
CA ASN A 16 4.59 -4.02 -0.82
C ASN A 16 4.28 -5.48 -0.45
N LEU A 17 5.11 -6.11 0.41
CA LEU A 17 4.85 -7.46 0.89
C LEU A 17 3.58 -7.54 1.73
N SER A 18 3.38 -6.57 2.64
CA SER A 18 2.18 -6.49 3.49
C SER A 18 0.91 -6.33 2.65
N LEU A 19 0.98 -5.57 1.56
CA LEU A 19 -0.14 -5.35 0.63
C LEU A 19 -0.46 -6.60 -0.20
N GLY A 20 0.57 -7.35 -0.61
CA GLY A 20 0.38 -8.66 -1.26
C GLY A 20 -0.29 -9.66 -0.32
N VAL A 21 0.15 -9.71 0.94
CA VAL A 21 -0.43 -10.62 1.95
C VAL A 21 -1.89 -10.29 2.23
N SER A 22 -2.27 -9.00 2.36
CA SER A 22 -3.67 -8.63 2.60
C SER A 22 -4.59 -9.04 1.45
N MET A 23 -4.11 -8.95 0.21
CA MET A 23 -4.83 -9.40 -0.98
C MET A 23 -5.08 -10.91 -0.95
N VAL A 24 -4.05 -11.70 -0.64
CA VAL A 24 -4.17 -13.16 -0.56
C VAL A 24 -5.15 -13.56 0.56
N VAL A 25 -5.06 -12.94 1.73
CA VAL A 25 -5.98 -13.21 2.85
C VAL A 25 -7.43 -12.89 2.47
N ALA A 26 -7.69 -11.76 1.80
CA ALA A 26 -9.04 -11.39 1.36
C ALA A 26 -9.62 -12.40 0.35
N ILE A 27 -8.81 -12.87 -0.60
CA ILE A 27 -9.23 -13.88 -1.58
C ILE A 27 -9.50 -15.23 -0.89
N LEU A 28 -8.62 -15.66 0.01
CA LEU A 28 -8.80 -16.91 0.78
C LEU A 28 -10.06 -16.86 1.65
N MET A 29 -10.35 -15.71 2.26
CA MET A 29 -11.60 -15.50 3.00
C MET A 29 -12.82 -15.59 2.09
N GLY A 30 -12.79 -14.98 0.90
CA GLY A 30 -13.88 -15.10 -0.08
C GLY A 30 -14.10 -16.53 -0.57
N ILE A 31 -13.02 -17.26 -0.84
CA ILE A 31 -13.07 -18.69 -1.20
C ILE A 31 -13.61 -19.52 -0.03
N GLY A 32 -13.13 -19.30 1.19
CA GLY A 32 -13.57 -20.02 2.39
C GLY A 32 -15.05 -19.79 2.70
N LEU A 33 -15.53 -18.55 2.61
CA LEU A 33 -16.93 -18.21 2.77
C LEU A 33 -17.80 -18.79 1.64
N GLY A 34 -17.32 -18.72 0.39
CA GLY A 34 -18.01 -19.34 -0.75
C GLY A 34 -18.13 -20.85 -0.61
N TRP A 35 -17.10 -21.51 -0.08
CA TRP A 35 -17.11 -22.95 0.18
C TRP A 35 -18.07 -23.33 1.30
N LEU A 36 -18.08 -22.57 2.41
CA LEU A 36 -19.02 -22.75 3.51
C LEU A 36 -20.48 -22.57 3.04
N MET A 37 -20.75 -21.52 2.24
CA MET A 37 -22.09 -21.29 1.68
C MET A 37 -22.51 -22.40 0.72
N ARG A 38 -21.60 -22.90 -0.12
CA ARG A 38 -21.88 -24.05 -0.99
C ARG A 38 -22.32 -25.27 -0.17
N ASP A 39 -21.62 -25.55 0.93
CA ASP A 39 -21.87 -26.72 1.78
C ASP A 39 -23.21 -26.62 2.53
N TRP A 40 -23.53 -25.43 3.06
CA TRP A 40 -24.78 -25.22 3.80
C TRP A 40 -26.03 -25.19 2.93
N PHE A 41 -25.97 -24.55 1.76
CA PHE A 41 -27.15 -24.34 0.92
C PHE A 41 -27.25 -25.35 -0.23
N GLY A 42 -26.20 -26.13 -0.51
CA GLY A 42 -26.18 -27.15 -1.56
C GLY A 42 -26.14 -26.60 -2.99
N TYR A 43 -26.03 -25.27 -3.17
CA TYR A 43 -25.99 -24.65 -4.49
C TYR A 43 -24.55 -24.33 -4.91
N GLU A 44 -24.09 -24.93 -6.01
CA GLU A 44 -22.72 -24.75 -6.50
C GLU A 44 -22.38 -23.31 -6.91
N TRP A 45 -23.39 -22.53 -7.37
CA TRP A 45 -23.17 -21.15 -7.80
C TRP A 45 -22.81 -20.19 -6.65
N LEU A 46 -23.13 -20.55 -5.40
CA LEU A 46 -22.78 -19.73 -4.23
C LEU A 46 -21.28 -19.67 -3.95
N PHE A 47 -20.54 -20.69 -4.38
CA PHE A 47 -19.09 -20.66 -4.34
C PHE A 47 -18.53 -19.48 -5.14
N TRP A 48 -19.02 -19.30 -6.37
CA TRP A 48 -18.61 -18.20 -7.24
C TRP A 48 -19.01 -16.83 -6.71
N LEU A 49 -20.12 -16.75 -5.95
CA LEU A 49 -20.49 -15.52 -5.26
C LEU A 49 -19.43 -15.12 -4.23
N GLY A 50 -18.97 -16.06 -3.40
CA GLY A 50 -17.89 -15.83 -2.43
C GLY A 50 -16.57 -15.43 -3.10
N VAL A 51 -16.20 -16.12 -4.18
CA VAL A 51 -15.01 -15.79 -4.98
C VAL A 51 -15.11 -14.39 -5.58
N PHE A 52 -16.26 -14.03 -6.16
CA PHE A 52 -16.50 -12.71 -6.75
C PHE A 52 -16.32 -11.59 -5.71
N TRP A 53 -16.93 -11.74 -4.54
CA TRP A 53 -16.79 -10.76 -3.45
C TRP A 53 -15.37 -10.73 -2.87
N GLY A 54 -14.69 -11.87 -2.78
CA GLY A 54 -13.29 -11.96 -2.35
C GLY A 54 -12.35 -11.21 -3.28
N VAL A 55 -12.46 -11.44 -4.58
CA VAL A 55 -11.67 -10.75 -5.61
C VAL A 55 -12.02 -9.25 -5.65
N GLY A 56 -13.31 -8.91 -5.59
CA GLY A 56 -13.75 -7.51 -5.53
C GLY A 56 -13.18 -6.78 -4.31
N GLY A 57 -13.22 -7.40 -3.13
CA GLY A 57 -12.65 -6.87 -1.91
C GLY A 57 -11.13 -6.67 -1.98
N ALA A 58 -10.41 -7.63 -2.57
CA ALA A 58 -8.99 -7.53 -2.84
C ALA A 58 -8.65 -6.33 -3.75
N ILE A 59 -9.39 -6.16 -4.86
CA ILE A 59 -9.20 -5.03 -5.80
C ILE A 59 -9.48 -3.68 -5.12
N LEU A 60 -10.54 -3.59 -4.33
CA LEU A 60 -10.87 -2.38 -3.57
C LEU A 60 -9.80 -2.08 -2.50
N ASN A 61 -9.28 -3.10 -1.83
CA ASN A 61 -8.21 -2.95 -0.84
C ASN A 61 -6.92 -2.42 -1.47
N ILE A 62 -6.48 -3.02 -2.58
CA ILE A 62 -5.27 -2.60 -3.28
C ILE A 62 -5.39 -1.19 -3.85
N TYR A 63 -6.54 -0.83 -4.43
CA TYR A 63 -6.76 0.53 -4.94
C TYR A 63 -6.66 1.58 -3.83
N LYS A 64 -7.27 1.32 -2.68
CA LYS A 64 -7.21 2.21 -1.52
C LYS A 64 -5.79 2.38 -1.00
N ALA A 65 -5.05 1.29 -0.87
CA ALA A 65 -3.68 1.31 -0.39
C ALA A 65 -2.72 1.95 -1.40
N TYR A 66 -2.90 1.70 -2.70
CA TYR A 66 -2.15 2.37 -3.76
C TYR A 66 -2.37 3.89 -3.72
N LYS A 67 -3.62 4.36 -3.64
CA LYS A 67 -3.93 5.79 -3.56
C LYS A 67 -3.27 6.44 -2.34
N LYS A 68 -3.29 5.76 -1.19
CA LYS A 68 -2.63 6.22 0.04
C LYS A 68 -1.11 6.28 -0.12
N ASN A 69 -0.51 5.26 -0.72
CA ASN A 69 0.93 5.23 -0.99
C ASN A 69 1.34 6.38 -1.91
N VAL A 70 0.63 6.61 -3.01
CA VAL A 70 0.90 7.74 -3.92
C VAL A 70 0.83 9.09 -3.21
N GLN A 71 -0.21 9.32 -2.39
CA GLN A 71 -0.30 10.54 -1.58
C GLN A 71 0.88 10.69 -0.61
N SER A 72 1.24 9.62 0.09
CA SER A 72 2.38 9.66 1.02
C SER A 72 3.71 9.92 0.31
N PHE A 73 3.88 9.41 -0.93
CA PHE A 73 5.06 9.71 -1.74
C PHE A 73 5.12 11.17 -2.15
N ASP A 74 3.99 11.80 -2.47
CA ASP A 74 3.95 13.19 -2.88
C ASP A 74 4.16 14.15 -1.68
N GLU A 75 3.57 13.85 -0.51
CA GLU A 75 3.86 14.57 0.74
C GLU A 75 5.34 14.43 1.15
N LEU A 76 5.91 13.22 1.06
CA LEU A 76 7.34 12.98 1.32
C LEU A 76 8.23 13.77 0.35
N LYS A 77 7.89 13.83 -0.94
CA LYS A 77 8.65 14.62 -1.93
C LYS A 77 8.59 16.12 -1.63
N GLU A 78 7.43 16.62 -1.22
CA GLU A 78 7.25 18.03 -0.89
C GLU A 78 8.04 18.41 0.38
N ASP A 79 7.97 17.62 1.44
CA ASP A 79 8.74 17.82 2.68
C ASP A 79 10.26 17.75 2.42
N VAL A 80 10.73 16.78 1.63
CA VAL A 80 12.15 16.68 1.25
C VAL A 80 12.59 17.91 0.43
N ARG A 81 11.77 18.38 -0.53
CA ARG A 81 12.07 19.63 -1.26
C ARG A 81 12.13 20.82 -0.31
N TYR A 82 11.10 21.02 0.53
CA TYR A 82 11.02 22.15 1.46
C TYR A 82 12.19 22.18 2.44
N LYS A 83 12.53 21.03 3.05
CA LYS A 83 13.69 20.91 3.93
C LYS A 83 15.01 21.24 3.20
N LYS A 84 15.13 20.86 1.93
CA LYS A 84 16.31 21.19 1.12
C LYS A 84 16.40 22.69 0.81
N TYR A 85 15.28 23.33 0.49
CA TYR A 85 15.21 24.79 0.28
C TYR A 85 15.55 25.57 1.55
N GLN A 86 14.97 25.23 2.71
CA GLN A 86 15.29 25.90 3.98
C GLN A 86 16.77 25.75 4.37
N LYS A 87 17.38 24.60 4.04
CA LYS A 87 18.82 24.40 4.27
C LYS A 87 19.68 25.27 3.36
N GLN A 88 19.27 25.49 2.11
CA GLN A 88 19.97 26.38 1.19
C GLN A 88 19.84 27.84 1.62
N THR A 89 18.63 28.31 1.93
CA THR A 89 18.42 29.71 2.34
C THR A 89 19.15 30.05 3.63
N LYS A 90 19.16 29.16 4.64
CA LYS A 90 19.95 29.38 5.86
C LYS A 90 21.45 29.47 5.59
N ASN A 91 21.99 28.59 4.73
CA ASN A 91 23.41 28.61 4.39
C ASN A 91 23.78 29.89 3.61
N ASP A 92 22.91 30.36 2.73
CA ASP A 92 23.11 31.59 1.94
C ASP A 92 22.98 32.87 2.81
N GLU A 93 22.13 32.87 3.83
CA GLU A 93 21.99 33.97 4.80
C GLU A 93 23.17 34.06 5.78
N THR A 94 23.73 32.92 6.22
CA THR A 94 24.94 32.91 7.08
C THR A 94 26.25 33.21 6.34
N ASN A 95 26.22 33.31 5.01
CA ASN A 95 27.41 33.52 4.17
C ASN A 95 27.39 34.87 3.41
N ARG A 96 26.52 35.81 3.82
CA ARG A 96 26.66 37.21 3.42
C ARG A 96 27.67 37.92 4.34
N PRO A 97 28.72 38.57 3.79
CA PRO A 97 29.73 39.30 4.54
C PRO A 97 29.17 40.55 5.22
#